data_AF-A0AA35LP04-F1
#
_entry.id   AF-A0AA35LP04-F1
#
_cell.length_a   1.000
_cell.length_b   1.000
_cell.length_c   1.000
_cell.angle_alpha   90.00
_cell.angle_beta   90.00
_cell.angle_gamma   90.00
#
_symmetry.space_group_name_H-M   'P 1'
#
loop_
_entity.id
_entity.type
_entity.pdbx_description
1 polymer ?
#
loop_
_entity_poly.entity_id
_entity_poly.type
_entity_poly.pdbx_seq_one_letter_code
_entity_poly.pdbx_strand_id
1 'polypeptide(L)'
;MGGMRRELEEKINTIDRKLEKLENTMGKYEKENEEIKKKLTEVLEGMNETDKKVQGIKNINQQMEEMLKKISKEQREQRKEMDKSKKEMEEQKAIQEATGDALAMIQMQIKEKTLRFRNIPEEEREDIWKKMTETLAKWLHLQEKDIIEQTEKIFRVNSRKAKMNKWPAHCIIVFTSN
;
A
#
# COMPACT_ATOMS: atom_id res chain seq x y z
N MET A 1 19.75 112.63 -22.99
CA MET A 1 19.64 111.75 -21.79
C MET A 1 18.32 110.95 -21.70
N GLY A 2 17.21 111.36 -22.32
CA GLY A 2 15.93 110.63 -22.23
C GLY A 2 15.81 109.30 -22.99
N GLY A 3 16.54 109.11 -24.10
CA GLY A 3 16.50 107.86 -24.89
C GLY A 3 17.18 106.67 -24.21
N MET A 4 18.35 106.91 -23.60
CA MET A 4 19.13 105.88 -22.90
C MET A 4 18.41 105.34 -21.65
N ARG A 5 17.64 106.19 -20.96
CA ARG A 5 16.81 105.80 -19.81
C ARG A 5 15.67 104.86 -20.21
N ARG A 6 15.02 105.15 -21.34
CA ARG A 6 13.91 104.34 -21.88
C ARG A 6 14.38 102.95 -22.32
N GLU A 7 15.54 102.87 -22.97
CA GLU A 7 16.17 101.60 -23.36
C GLU A 7 16.61 100.77 -22.13
N LEU A 8 17.06 101.44 -21.06
CA LEU A 8 17.37 100.78 -19.79
C LEU A 8 16.12 100.17 -19.14
N GLU A 9 15.01 100.92 -19.11
CA GLU A 9 13.71 100.46 -18.57
C GLU A 9 13.16 99.26 -19.36
N GLU A 10 13.27 99.24 -20.69
CA GLU A 10 12.88 98.08 -21.52
C GLU A 10 13.73 96.83 -21.24
N LYS A 11 15.04 97.00 -21.03
CA LYS A 11 15.95 95.91 -20.66
C LYS A 11 15.63 95.37 -19.26
N ILE A 12 15.34 96.23 -18.29
CA ILE A 12 14.92 95.83 -16.94
C ILE A 12 13.62 95.02 -17.01
N ASN A 13 12.58 95.53 -17.67
CA ASN A 13 11.31 94.81 -17.84
C ASN A 13 11.48 93.47 -18.57
N THR A 14 12.43 93.37 -19.49
CA THR A 14 12.75 92.11 -20.18
C THR A 14 13.44 91.11 -19.25
N ILE A 15 14.33 91.59 -18.38
CA ILE A 15 15.01 90.77 -17.37
C ILE A 15 13.99 90.26 -16.35
N ASP A 16 13.11 91.12 -15.84
CA ASP A 16 12.08 90.72 -14.86
C ASP A 16 11.17 89.62 -15.40
N ARG A 17 10.70 89.75 -16.65
CA ARG A 17 9.91 88.69 -17.32
C ARG A 17 10.70 87.38 -17.50
N LYS A 18 12.01 87.44 -17.68
CA LYS A 18 12.85 86.24 -17.77
C LYS A 18 13.06 85.60 -16.40
N LEU A 19 13.22 86.41 -15.35
CA LEU A 19 13.31 85.94 -13.97
C LEU A 19 12.01 85.26 -13.53
N GLU A 20 10.86 85.87 -13.79
CA GLU A 20 9.54 85.27 -13.48
C GLU A 20 9.33 83.93 -14.21
N LYS A 21 9.77 83.82 -15.48
CA LYS A 21 9.73 82.55 -16.21
C LYS A 21 10.67 81.50 -15.59
N LEU A 22 11.87 81.91 -15.19
CA LEU A 22 12.84 81.04 -14.54
C LEU A 22 12.30 80.51 -13.21
N GLU A 23 11.74 81.37 -12.36
CA GLU A 23 11.12 81.00 -11.09
C GLU A 23 9.99 79.98 -11.30
N ASN A 24 9.09 80.23 -12.26
CA ASN A 24 8.03 79.31 -12.60
C ASN A 24 8.55 77.96 -13.11
N THR A 25 9.62 77.94 -13.92
CA THR A 25 10.23 76.67 -14.35
C THR A 25 10.93 75.95 -13.20
N MET A 26 11.59 76.68 -12.30
CA MET A 26 12.27 76.12 -11.13
C MET A 26 11.27 75.45 -10.19
N GLY A 27 10.14 76.10 -9.90
CA GLY A 27 9.07 75.52 -9.10
C GLY A 27 8.40 74.30 -9.75
N LYS A 28 8.40 74.18 -11.08
CA LYS A 28 7.96 72.94 -11.76
C LYS A 28 8.97 71.82 -11.57
N TYR A 29 10.26 72.10 -11.78
CA TYR A 29 11.32 71.11 -11.58
C TYR A 29 11.39 70.63 -10.13
N GLU A 30 11.17 71.48 -9.14
CA GLU A 30 11.11 71.08 -7.74
C GLU A 30 9.99 70.05 -7.48
N LYS A 31 8.78 70.31 -7.99
CA LYS A 31 7.65 69.37 -7.88
C LYS A 31 7.91 68.05 -8.58
N GLU A 32 8.45 68.09 -9.80
CA GLU A 32 8.83 66.88 -10.54
C GLU A 32 9.90 66.08 -9.77
N ASN A 33 10.87 66.76 -9.14
CA ASN A 33 11.92 66.11 -8.37
C ASN A 33 11.38 65.47 -7.08
N GLU A 34 10.39 66.08 -6.42
CA GLU A 34 9.69 65.45 -5.29
C GLU A 34 8.90 64.21 -5.72
N GLU A 35 8.21 64.26 -6.87
CA GLU A 35 7.49 63.11 -7.39
C GLU A 35 8.42 61.97 -7.78
N ILE A 36 9.57 62.27 -8.41
CA ILE A 36 10.61 61.29 -8.72
C ILE A 36 11.15 60.65 -7.45
N LYS A 37 11.43 61.43 -6.40
CA LYS A 37 11.89 60.88 -5.11
C LYS A 37 10.87 59.93 -4.51
N LYS A 38 9.58 60.27 -4.55
CA LYS A 38 8.51 59.41 -4.05
C LYS A 38 8.46 58.08 -4.83
N LYS A 39 8.46 58.14 -6.16
CA LYS A 39 8.47 56.94 -7.02
C LYS A 39 9.71 56.08 -6.78
N LEU A 40 10.87 56.69 -6.57
CA LEU A 40 12.11 55.97 -6.27
C LEU A 40 12.00 55.19 -4.96
N THR A 41 11.43 55.79 -3.91
CA THR A 41 11.18 55.12 -2.63
C THR A 41 10.23 53.92 -2.80
N GLU A 42 9.11 54.11 -3.51
CA GLU A 42 8.15 53.02 -3.78
C GLU A 42 8.79 51.85 -4.55
N VAL A 43 9.65 52.15 -5.54
CA VAL A 43 10.39 51.13 -6.29
C VAL A 43 11.38 50.39 -5.39
N LEU A 44 12.10 51.08 -4.51
CA LEU A 44 13.05 50.46 -3.58
C LEU A 44 12.35 49.54 -2.58
N GLU A 45 11.19 49.95 -2.06
CA GLU A 45 10.36 49.12 -1.18
C GLU A 45 9.88 47.86 -1.92
N GLY A 46 9.34 48.02 -3.13
CA GLY A 46 8.90 46.89 -3.96
C GLY A 46 10.04 45.93 -4.31
N MET A 47 11.25 46.44 -4.54
CA MET A 47 12.44 45.62 -4.79
C MET A 47 12.83 44.79 -3.56
N ASN A 48 12.79 45.39 -2.36
CA ASN A 48 13.07 44.68 -1.11
C ASN A 48 12.04 43.58 -0.81
N GLU A 49 10.77 43.84 -1.08
CA GLU A 49 9.73 42.80 -0.94
C GLU A 49 9.92 41.66 -1.92
N THR A 50 10.29 41.99 -3.16
CA THR A 50 10.57 40.99 -4.20
C THR A 50 11.76 40.13 -3.82
N ASP A 51 12.84 40.72 -3.32
CA ASP A 51 14.02 39.98 -2.87
C ASP A 51 13.67 39.01 -1.72
N LYS A 52 12.88 39.44 -0.74
CA LYS A 52 12.38 38.57 0.33
C LYS A 52 11.58 37.38 -0.22
N LYS A 53 10.69 37.61 -1.19
CA LYS A 53 9.91 36.54 -1.85
C LYS A 53 10.83 35.57 -2.60
N VAL A 54 11.84 36.09 -3.31
CA VAL A 54 12.82 35.26 -4.03
C VAL A 54 13.63 34.39 -3.08
N GLN A 55 14.07 34.92 -1.93
CA GLN A 55 14.76 34.13 -0.91
C GLN A 55 13.84 33.04 -0.32
N GLY A 56 12.56 33.36 -0.09
CA GLY A 56 11.56 32.36 0.32
C GLY A 56 11.42 31.22 -0.68
N ILE A 57 11.33 31.53 -1.97
CA ILE A 57 11.25 30.53 -3.05
C ILE A 57 12.51 29.66 -3.09
N LYS A 58 13.71 30.25 -2.94
CA LYS A 58 14.96 29.49 -2.91
C LYS A 58 14.98 28.47 -1.77
N ASN A 59 14.55 28.87 -0.57
CA ASN A 59 14.49 27.97 0.59
C ASN A 59 13.50 26.81 0.36
N ILE A 60 12.32 27.11 -0.19
CA ILE A 60 11.32 26.08 -0.53
C ILE A 60 11.88 25.10 -1.57
N ASN A 61 12.55 25.60 -2.61
CA ASN A 61 13.15 24.75 -3.63
C ASN A 61 14.22 23.81 -3.05
N GLN A 62 15.08 24.30 -2.16
CA GLN A 62 16.08 23.45 -1.49
C GLN A 62 15.42 22.35 -0.66
N GLN A 63 14.37 22.67 0.10
CA GLN A 63 13.60 21.69 0.87
C GLN A 63 12.93 20.64 -0.04
N MET A 64 12.37 21.07 -1.18
CA MET A 64 11.79 20.16 -2.17
C MET A 64 12.83 19.22 -2.77
N GLU A 65 14.02 19.71 -3.12
CA GLU A 65 15.10 18.87 -3.65
C GLU A 65 15.55 17.79 -2.65
N GLU A 66 15.68 18.14 -1.37
CA GLU A 66 16.00 17.17 -0.31
C GLU A 66 14.90 16.13 -0.14
N MET A 67 13.64 16.56 -0.16
CA MET A 67 12.49 15.66 -0.06
C MET A 67 12.44 14.69 -1.25
N LEU A 68 12.67 15.17 -2.48
CA LEU A 68 12.71 14.32 -3.67
C LEU A 68 13.83 13.27 -3.60
N LYS A 69 15.01 13.64 -3.07
CA LYS A 69 16.11 12.68 -2.85
C LYS A 69 15.72 11.58 -1.85
N LYS A 70 15.04 11.93 -0.76
CA LYS A 70 14.55 10.96 0.23
C LYS A 70 13.52 10.01 -0.36
N ILE A 71 12.51 10.56 -1.04
CA ILE A 71 11.45 9.77 -1.71
C ILE A 71 12.07 8.80 -2.73
N SER A 72 13.06 9.25 -3.52
CA SER A 72 13.74 8.40 -4.50
C SER A 72 14.45 7.21 -3.83
N LYS A 73 15.10 7.42 -2.69
CA LYS A 73 15.77 6.36 -1.94
C LYS A 73 14.76 5.36 -1.37
N GLU A 74 13.70 5.84 -0.74
CA GLU A 74 12.63 5.01 -0.17
C GLU A 74 11.94 4.17 -1.26
N GLN A 75 11.65 4.75 -2.42
CA GLN A 75 11.08 4.01 -3.55
C GLN A 75 11.99 2.87 -4.04
N ARG A 76 13.32 3.08 -4.02
CA ARG A 76 14.27 2.05 -4.43
C ARG A 76 14.33 0.91 -3.41
N GLU A 77 14.24 1.22 -2.12
CA GLU A 77 14.21 0.22 -1.05
C GLU A 77 12.91 -0.58 -1.09
N GLN A 78 11.75 0.08 -1.21
CA GLN A 78 10.46 -0.58 -1.36
C GLN A 78 10.40 -1.53 -2.57
N ARG A 79 11.00 -1.15 -3.71
CA ARG A 79 11.08 -2.05 -4.88
C ARG A 79 11.86 -3.32 -4.59
N LYS A 80 12.99 -3.22 -3.87
CA LYS A 80 13.79 -4.39 -3.49
C LYS A 80 13.04 -5.31 -2.53
N GLU A 81 12.34 -4.75 -1.55
CA GLU A 81 11.53 -5.53 -0.62
C GLU A 81 10.36 -6.23 -1.33
N MET A 82 9.69 -5.53 -2.24
CA MET A 82 8.62 -6.12 -3.05
C MET A 82 9.14 -7.29 -3.90
N ASP A 83 10.30 -7.15 -4.54
CA ASP A 83 10.88 -8.23 -5.35
C ASP A 83 11.28 -9.43 -4.48
N LYS A 84 11.78 -9.20 -3.27
CA LYS A 84 12.08 -10.27 -2.30
C LYS A 84 10.79 -10.98 -1.86
N SER A 85 9.76 -10.23 -1.51
CA SER A 85 8.47 -10.78 -1.07
C SER A 85 7.78 -11.59 -2.18
N LYS A 86 7.89 -11.18 -3.45
CA LYS A 86 7.38 -11.97 -4.59
C LYS A 86 8.06 -13.34 -4.68
N LYS A 87 9.38 -13.40 -4.54
CA LYS A 87 10.12 -14.67 -4.55
C LYS A 87 9.70 -15.59 -3.41
N GLU A 88 9.60 -15.05 -2.19
CA GLU A 88 9.14 -15.80 -1.02
C GLU A 88 7.71 -16.34 -1.22
N MET A 89 6.83 -15.57 -1.87
CA MET A 89 5.46 -15.99 -2.18
C MET A 89 5.42 -17.13 -3.22
N GLU A 90 6.26 -17.08 -4.24
CA GLU A 90 6.39 -18.15 -5.23
C GLU A 90 6.91 -19.45 -4.59
N GLU A 91 7.93 -19.35 -3.73
CA GLU A 91 8.45 -20.48 -2.96
C GLU A 91 7.38 -21.09 -2.03
N GLN A 92 6.65 -20.24 -1.30
CA GLN A 92 5.54 -20.71 -0.46
C GLN A 92 4.45 -21.41 -1.25
N LYS A 93 4.12 -20.90 -2.45
CA LYS A 93 3.12 -21.53 -3.32
C LYS A 93 3.57 -22.94 -3.76
N ALA A 94 4.84 -23.09 -4.14
CA ALA A 94 5.40 -24.39 -4.50
C ALA A 94 5.38 -25.37 -3.31
N ILE A 95 5.71 -24.91 -2.11
CA ILE A 95 5.63 -25.72 -0.88
C ILE A 95 4.18 -26.13 -0.59
N GLN A 96 3.22 -25.22 -0.74
CA GLN A 96 1.80 -25.51 -0.52
C GLN A 96 1.28 -26.56 -1.51
N GLU A 97 1.66 -26.47 -2.78
CA GLU A 97 1.30 -27.45 -3.81
C GLU A 97 1.88 -28.83 -3.48
N ALA A 98 3.19 -28.91 -3.22
CA ALA A 98 3.85 -30.16 -2.84
C ALA A 98 3.26 -30.78 -1.55
N THR A 99 2.90 -29.94 -0.58
CA THR A 99 2.25 -30.39 0.66
C THR A 99 0.83 -30.89 0.39
N GLY A 100 0.09 -30.20 -0.49
CA GLY A 100 -1.25 -30.61 -0.91
C GLY A 100 -1.24 -31.99 -1.58
N ASP A 101 -0.30 -32.20 -2.50
CA ASP A 101 -0.13 -33.48 -3.20
C ASP A 101 0.27 -34.60 -2.23
N ALA A 102 1.22 -34.34 -1.34
CA ALA A 102 1.62 -35.32 -0.31
C ALA A 102 0.45 -35.71 0.60
N LEU A 103 -0.37 -34.73 1.03
CA LEU A 103 -1.57 -35.00 1.83
C LEU A 103 -2.62 -35.79 1.04
N ALA A 104 -2.81 -35.49 -0.23
CA ALA A 104 -3.72 -36.24 -1.10
C ALA A 104 -3.27 -37.70 -1.25
N MET A 105 -1.97 -37.93 -1.49
CA MET A 105 -1.39 -39.28 -1.56
C MET A 105 -1.57 -40.05 -0.26
N ILE A 106 -1.28 -39.43 0.89
CA ILE A 106 -1.48 -40.06 2.20
C ILE A 106 -2.97 -40.42 2.41
N GLN A 107 -3.89 -39.52 2.06
CA GLN A 107 -5.32 -39.81 2.18
C GLN A 107 -5.77 -40.93 1.25
N MET A 108 -5.23 -41.02 0.04
CA MET A 108 -5.52 -42.13 -0.89
C MET A 108 -5.03 -43.44 -0.29
N GLN A 109 -3.78 -43.51 0.17
CA GLN A 109 -3.21 -44.71 0.81
C GLN A 109 -4.01 -45.15 2.03
N ILE A 110 -4.49 -44.21 2.85
CA ILE A 110 -5.35 -44.52 4.00
C ILE A 110 -6.67 -45.13 3.50
N LYS A 111 -7.33 -44.50 2.51
CA LYS A 111 -8.61 -44.95 1.97
C LYS A 111 -8.52 -46.31 1.28
N GLU A 112 -7.44 -46.60 0.57
CA GLU A 112 -7.20 -47.91 -0.05
C GLU A 112 -7.18 -49.03 1.00
N LYS A 113 -6.67 -48.73 2.19
CA LYS A 113 -6.53 -49.69 3.30
C LYS A 113 -7.70 -49.66 4.28
N THR A 114 -8.72 -48.82 4.06
CA THR A 114 -9.87 -48.75 4.94
C THR A 114 -11.19 -49.04 4.24
N LEU A 115 -11.89 -50.06 4.74
CA LEU A 115 -13.29 -50.28 4.42
C LEU A 115 -14.18 -49.61 5.46
N ARG A 116 -15.18 -48.87 4.98
CA ARG A 116 -16.15 -48.15 5.83
C ARG A 116 -17.56 -48.69 5.61
N PHE A 117 -18.10 -49.33 6.63
CA PHE A 117 -19.47 -49.83 6.64
C PHE A 117 -20.39 -48.79 7.27
N ARG A 118 -21.51 -48.53 6.62
CA ARG A 118 -22.56 -47.65 7.12
C ARG A 118 -23.78 -48.49 7.47
N ASN A 119 -24.56 -48.01 8.43
CA ASN A 119 -25.83 -48.62 8.82
C ASN A 119 -25.71 -50.06 9.36
N ILE A 120 -24.60 -50.37 10.05
CA ILE A 120 -24.46 -51.63 10.79
C ILE A 120 -25.16 -51.47 12.14
N PRO A 121 -26.19 -52.28 12.46
CA PRO A 121 -26.91 -52.19 13.73
C PRO A 121 -25.99 -52.27 14.94
N GLU A 122 -26.25 -51.46 15.97
CA GLU A 122 -25.52 -51.44 17.24
C GLU A 122 -26.24 -52.30 18.28
N GLU A 123 -25.48 -53.10 19.02
CA GLU A 123 -25.99 -53.94 20.11
C GLU A 123 -25.26 -53.59 21.42
N GLU A 124 -25.95 -53.69 22.56
CA GLU A 124 -25.32 -53.48 23.87
C GLU A 124 -24.28 -54.58 24.12
N ARG A 125 -23.02 -54.18 24.32
CA ARG A 125 -21.85 -55.07 24.48
C ARG A 125 -21.49 -55.88 23.22
N GLU A 126 -21.64 -55.28 22.04
CA GLU A 126 -21.18 -55.93 20.80
C GLU A 126 -19.65 -56.18 20.80
N ASP A 127 -19.26 -57.34 20.30
CA ASP A 127 -17.89 -57.58 19.84
C ASP A 127 -17.81 -57.22 18.36
N ILE A 128 -17.39 -55.99 18.10
CA ILE A 128 -17.29 -55.47 16.73
C ILE A 128 -16.28 -56.27 15.89
N TRP A 129 -15.24 -56.81 16.51
CA TRP A 129 -14.22 -57.60 15.82
C TRP A 129 -14.84 -58.87 15.26
N LYS A 130 -15.48 -59.65 16.13
CA LYS A 130 -16.16 -60.89 15.73
C LYS A 130 -17.25 -60.62 14.69
N LYS A 131 -18.15 -59.66 14.96
CA LYS A 131 -19.28 -59.34 14.09
C LYS A 131 -18.85 -58.93 12.68
N MET A 132 -17.85 -58.06 12.57
CA MET A 132 -17.36 -57.60 11.26
C MET A 132 -16.56 -58.69 10.54
N THR A 133 -15.79 -59.50 11.27
CA THR A 133 -15.03 -60.63 10.70
C THR A 133 -15.95 -61.68 10.09
N GLU A 134 -16.97 -62.13 10.83
CA GLU A 134 -17.97 -63.08 10.32
C GLU A 134 -18.71 -62.52 9.09
N THR A 135 -19.05 -61.23 9.13
CA THR A 135 -19.75 -60.57 8.02
C THR A 135 -18.87 -60.49 6.76
N LEU A 136 -17.61 -60.08 6.92
CA LEU A 136 -16.65 -60.03 5.82
C LEU A 136 -16.34 -61.42 5.25
N ALA A 137 -16.09 -62.41 6.10
CA ALA A 137 -15.82 -63.79 5.71
C ALA A 137 -16.97 -64.35 4.84
N LYS A 138 -18.22 -64.08 5.26
CA LYS A 138 -19.42 -64.45 4.50
C LYS A 138 -19.51 -63.72 3.16
N TRP A 139 -19.26 -62.41 3.12
CA TRP A 139 -19.40 -61.60 1.90
C TRP A 139 -18.30 -61.87 0.87
N LEU A 140 -17.09 -62.14 1.33
CA LEU A 140 -15.92 -62.39 0.48
C LEU A 140 -15.69 -63.87 0.21
N HIS A 141 -16.48 -64.77 0.81
CA HIS A 141 -16.30 -66.22 0.75
C HIS A 141 -14.89 -66.69 1.18
N LEU A 142 -14.37 -66.05 2.24
CA LEU A 142 -13.05 -66.34 2.83
C LEU A 142 -13.21 -66.96 4.22
N GLN A 143 -12.15 -67.59 4.74
CA GLN A 143 -12.14 -68.07 6.12
C GLN A 143 -11.96 -66.89 7.08
N GLU A 144 -12.58 -66.98 8.26
CA GLU A 144 -12.47 -65.93 9.29
C GLU A 144 -11.02 -65.69 9.72
N LYS A 145 -10.19 -66.75 9.74
CA LYS A 145 -8.75 -66.65 10.01
C LYS A 145 -8.04 -65.72 9.01
N ASP A 146 -8.31 -65.88 7.72
CA ASP A 146 -7.66 -65.09 6.67
C ASP A 146 -8.03 -63.60 6.80
N ILE A 147 -9.28 -63.32 7.17
CA ILE A 147 -9.76 -61.94 7.43
C ILE A 147 -9.07 -61.35 8.65
N ILE A 148 -8.92 -62.12 9.75
CA ILE A 148 -8.24 -61.66 10.97
C ILE A 148 -6.77 -61.35 10.68
N GLU A 149 -6.08 -62.23 9.95
CA GLU A 149 -4.65 -62.04 9.61
C GLU A 149 -4.42 -60.79 8.74
N GLN A 150 -5.38 -60.44 7.88
CA GLN A 150 -5.31 -59.25 7.02
C GLN A 150 -5.87 -57.98 7.67
N THR A 151 -6.44 -58.06 8.88
CA THR A 151 -7.08 -56.92 9.53
C THR A 151 -6.23 -56.39 10.68
N GLU A 152 -5.85 -55.12 10.61
CA GLU A 152 -5.10 -54.45 11.67
C GLU A 152 -6.02 -53.94 12.79
N LYS A 153 -7.09 -53.23 12.41
CA LYS A 153 -7.98 -52.54 13.36
C LYS A 153 -9.43 -52.56 12.90
N ILE A 154 -10.34 -52.82 13.83
CA ILE A 154 -11.79 -52.67 13.64
C ILE A 154 -12.33 -51.78 14.76
N PHE A 155 -13.02 -50.70 14.40
CA PHE A 155 -13.63 -49.80 15.38
C PHE A 155 -14.81 -49.01 14.82
N ARG A 156 -15.65 -48.49 15.71
CA ARG A 156 -16.74 -47.58 15.35
C ARG A 156 -16.31 -46.13 15.40
N VAL A 157 -16.78 -45.36 14.42
CA VAL A 157 -16.60 -43.92 14.36
C VAL A 157 -17.96 -43.24 14.30
N ASN A 158 -18.23 -42.47 15.35
CA ASN A 158 -19.44 -41.68 15.43
C ASN A 158 -19.24 -40.31 14.77
N SER A 159 -19.72 -40.18 13.53
CA SER A 159 -19.65 -38.91 12.81
C SER A 159 -20.67 -37.90 13.34
N ARG A 160 -20.38 -36.59 13.25
CA ARG A 160 -21.33 -35.54 13.64
C ARG A 160 -22.71 -35.72 12.98
N LYS A 161 -22.74 -36.09 11.69
CA LYS A 161 -23.99 -36.38 10.96
C LYS A 161 -24.77 -37.56 11.55
N ALA A 162 -24.08 -38.64 11.92
CA ALA A 162 -24.71 -39.80 12.54
C ALA A 162 -25.33 -39.44 13.90
N LYS A 163 -24.62 -38.67 14.73
CA LYS A 163 -25.16 -38.15 16.01
C LYS A 163 -26.42 -37.30 15.80
N MET A 164 -26.38 -36.36 14.87
CA MET A 164 -27.51 -35.45 14.62
C MET A 164 -28.76 -36.19 14.12
N ASN A 165 -28.57 -37.23 13.29
CA ASN A 165 -29.67 -37.97 12.69
C ASN A 165 -30.06 -39.24 13.46
N LYS A 166 -29.47 -39.49 14.64
CA LYS A 166 -29.64 -40.72 15.42
C LYS A 166 -29.40 -41.99 14.59
N TRP A 167 -28.40 -41.96 13.71
CA TRP A 167 -28.00 -43.12 12.91
C TRP A 167 -26.93 -43.95 13.62
N PRO A 168 -26.85 -45.27 13.35
CA PRO A 168 -25.75 -46.09 13.82
C PRO A 168 -24.39 -45.50 13.39
N ALA A 169 -23.41 -45.57 14.28
CA ALA A 169 -22.04 -45.19 14.01
C ALA A 169 -21.45 -46.08 12.91
N HIS A 170 -20.52 -45.52 12.14
CA HIS A 170 -19.91 -46.24 11.03
C HIS A 170 -18.82 -47.19 11.54
N CYS A 171 -18.75 -48.39 11.00
CA CYS A 171 -17.66 -49.32 11.30
C CYS A 171 -16.52 -49.11 10.30
N ILE A 172 -15.31 -48.94 10.79
CA ILE A 172 -14.10 -48.81 9.98
C ILE A 172 -13.23 -50.03 10.23
N ILE A 173 -12.81 -50.66 9.13
CA ILE A 173 -11.87 -51.78 9.12
C ILE A 173 -10.62 -51.30 8.41
N VAL A 174 -9.48 -51.37 9.09
CA VAL A 174 -8.16 -51.06 8.56
C VAL A 174 -7.44 -52.37 8.27
N PHE A 175 -7.01 -52.57 7.03
CA PHE A 175 -6.28 -53.77 6.62
C PHE A 175 -4.76 -53.57 6.77
N THR A 176 -4.06 -54.66 7.07
CA THR A 176 -2.60 -54.69 7.10
C THR A 176 -2.05 -54.51 5.68
N SER A 177 -0.92 -53.80 5.57
CA SER A 177 -0.22 -53.67 4.29
C SER A 177 0.86 -54.72 4.22
N ASN A 178 0.69 -55.71 3.33
CA ASN A 178 1.80 -56.54 2.86
C ASN A 178 2.58 -55.81 1.76
#